data_AF-A0AA88YJU3-F1
#
_entry.id   AF-A0AA88YJU3-F1
#
_cell.length_a   1.000
_cell.length_b   1.000
_cell.length_c   1.000
_cell.angle_alpha   90.00
_cell.angle_beta   90.00
_cell.angle_gamma   90.00
#
_symmetry.space_group_name_H-M   'P 1'
#
loop_
_entity.id
_entity.type
_entity.pdbx_description
1 polymer ?
#
loop_
_entity_poly.entity_id
_entity_poly.type
_entity_poly.pdbx_seq_one_letter_code
_entity_poly.pdbx_strand_id
1 'polypeptide(L)'
;MSLMKSFMELNWPVFMKAYVEVMGWTSEKAQQSALACSDNHKAWQMINSFHFGTMLELVRPYVIECKIGGNVPSAENFISFAKHQDTNANFMYMFETVCKYTQGIINFRVAVRRNNYNLLRSAKWMTKELFHGRNHPRYQEIEMYESFMSRIVPEKLSIFLQTLCSLSKSGHPSKGQGFDFLLEEENKNVKAWLKRGVPTDQIWLTTCRNYESLKEVKKIVLSYSTHGSDHAGKSGLNLQHEIDAWRFKLRQSNYSDKESNGPLLKSLSGETLSQSLAKFTAEAQRKRSYRLMDMILHQPPPNDPSLHHPVYVLETEKEKYSSLTSMSVAEIDNKILDRIATLDGKFKQAFLDLFDRLIKVKANKKEQHIIFLEELSVIQPEQTSVVDET
;
A
#
# COMPACT_ATOMS: atom_id res chain seq x y z
N MET A 1 9.70 -4.96 -2.80
CA MET A 1 8.76 -3.81 -2.84
C MET A 1 7.35 -4.31 -3.16
N SER A 2 6.44 -4.39 -2.19
CA SER A 2 5.10 -4.96 -2.49
C SER A 2 4.07 -3.87 -2.73
N LEU A 3 4.18 -3.17 -3.87
CA LEU A 3 3.13 -2.32 -4.44
C LEU A 3 1.77 -3.04 -4.44
N MET A 4 1.80 -4.34 -4.77
CA MET A 4 0.62 -5.19 -4.77
C MET A 4 0.03 -5.31 -3.36
N LYS A 5 0.84 -5.53 -2.32
CA LYS A 5 0.35 -5.57 -0.94
C LYS A 5 -0.31 -4.26 -0.52
N SER A 6 0.32 -3.11 -0.78
CA SER A 6 -0.29 -1.81 -0.45
C SER A 6 -1.62 -1.59 -1.20
N PHE A 7 -1.71 -2.05 -2.45
CA PHE A 7 -2.96 -2.06 -3.20
C PHE A 7 -4.02 -2.99 -2.58
N MET A 8 -3.64 -4.21 -2.19
CA MET A 8 -4.51 -5.17 -1.54
C MET A 8 -5.03 -4.60 -0.22
N GLU A 9 -4.16 -4.07 0.63
CA GLU A 9 -4.50 -3.52 1.96
C GLU A 9 -5.46 -2.33 1.88
N LEU A 10 -5.28 -1.43 0.90
CA LEU A 10 -6.21 -0.32 0.67
C LEU A 10 -7.61 -0.81 0.27
N ASN A 11 -7.66 -1.74 -0.68
CA ASN A 11 -8.92 -2.16 -1.31
C ASN A 11 -9.54 -3.40 -0.67
N TRP A 12 -8.93 -3.94 0.39
CA TRP A 12 -9.37 -5.14 1.09
C TRP A 12 -10.84 -5.06 1.54
N PRO A 13 -11.23 -4.05 2.35
CA PRO A 13 -12.62 -3.89 2.78
C PRO A 13 -13.55 -3.35 1.68
N VAL A 14 -13.01 -2.83 0.56
CA VAL A 14 -13.80 -2.27 -0.53
C VAL A 14 -14.35 -3.39 -1.41
N PHE A 15 -13.47 -4.16 -2.03
CA PHE A 15 -13.86 -5.26 -2.92
C PHE A 15 -12.83 -6.41 -2.97
N MET A 16 -11.58 -6.21 -2.52
CA MET A 16 -10.54 -7.24 -2.73
C MET A 16 -10.79 -8.50 -1.90
N LYS A 17 -11.40 -8.39 -0.71
CA LYS A 17 -11.80 -9.57 0.07
C LYS A 17 -12.79 -10.45 -0.71
N ALA A 18 -13.86 -9.84 -1.21
CA ALA A 18 -14.88 -10.55 -1.99
C ALA A 18 -14.32 -11.08 -3.33
N TYR A 19 -13.42 -10.32 -3.95
CA TYR A 19 -12.72 -10.77 -5.16
C TYR A 19 -11.89 -12.04 -4.89
N VAL A 20 -11.06 -12.08 -3.84
CA VAL A 20 -10.23 -13.28 -3.59
C VAL A 20 -11.06 -14.51 -3.19
N GLU A 21 -12.23 -14.31 -2.58
CA GLU A 21 -13.20 -15.38 -2.32
C GLU A 21 -13.72 -16.01 -3.62
N VAL A 22 -14.06 -15.18 -4.62
CA VAL A 22 -14.42 -15.65 -5.97
C VAL A 22 -13.28 -16.42 -6.64
N MET A 23 -12.04 -16.07 -6.32
CA MET A 23 -10.83 -16.73 -6.82
C MET A 23 -10.47 -18.02 -6.05
N GLY A 24 -11.33 -18.47 -5.12
CA GLY A 24 -11.16 -19.72 -4.38
C GLY A 24 -10.38 -19.59 -3.05
N TRP A 25 -10.05 -18.37 -2.61
CA TRP A 25 -9.38 -18.14 -1.33
C TRP A 25 -10.43 -18.05 -0.22
N THR A 26 -10.99 -19.20 0.17
CA THR A 26 -12.14 -19.28 1.08
C THR A 26 -11.78 -19.31 2.56
N SER A 27 -10.63 -19.87 2.93
CA SER A 27 -10.19 -19.91 4.34
C SER A 27 -9.51 -18.61 4.78
N GLU A 28 -9.65 -18.25 6.05
CA GLU A 28 -9.01 -17.04 6.61
C GLU A 28 -7.50 -17.03 6.40
N LYS A 29 -6.81 -18.17 6.61
CA LYS A 29 -5.37 -18.30 6.36
C LYS A 29 -5.01 -18.06 4.89
N ALA A 30 -5.83 -18.58 3.97
CA ALA A 30 -5.64 -18.32 2.56
C ALA A 30 -5.84 -16.81 2.30
N GLN A 31 -6.94 -16.22 2.74
CA GLN A 31 -7.21 -14.80 2.57
C GLN A 31 -6.07 -13.92 3.12
N GLN A 32 -5.52 -14.23 4.29
CA GLN A 32 -4.36 -13.54 4.85
C GLN A 32 -3.11 -13.68 3.96
N SER A 33 -2.88 -14.85 3.37
CA SER A 33 -1.79 -15.06 2.41
C SER A 33 -1.99 -14.26 1.11
N ALA A 34 -3.23 -14.13 0.62
CA ALA A 34 -3.56 -13.27 -0.52
C ALA A 34 -3.36 -11.79 -0.21
N LEU A 35 -3.88 -11.32 0.93
CA LEU A 35 -3.71 -9.94 1.42
C LEU A 35 -2.21 -9.60 1.57
N ALA A 36 -1.43 -10.49 2.18
CA ALA A 36 0.00 -10.31 2.36
C ALA A 36 0.80 -10.39 1.04
N CYS A 37 0.19 -10.86 -0.04
CA CYS A 37 0.85 -11.16 -1.31
C CYS A 37 2.08 -12.08 -1.12
N SER A 38 1.97 -13.11 -0.28
CA SER A 38 3.11 -13.95 0.11
C SER A 38 3.71 -14.72 -1.07
N ASP A 39 2.89 -15.05 -2.07
CA ASP A 39 3.31 -15.60 -3.35
C ASP A 39 3.20 -14.53 -4.45
N ASN A 40 4.34 -14.06 -4.94
CA ASN A 40 4.42 -13.01 -5.96
C ASN A 40 3.80 -13.44 -7.31
N HIS A 41 3.83 -14.73 -7.65
CA HIS A 41 3.23 -15.22 -8.90
C HIS A 41 1.71 -15.23 -8.81
N LYS A 42 1.16 -15.69 -7.69
CA LYS A 42 -0.29 -15.67 -7.44
C LYS A 42 -0.81 -14.24 -7.28
N ALA A 43 -0.11 -13.40 -6.52
CA ALA A 43 -0.44 -11.98 -6.39
C ALA A 43 -0.52 -11.28 -7.75
N TRP A 44 0.42 -11.58 -8.65
CA TRP A 44 0.38 -11.06 -10.01
C TRP A 44 -0.82 -11.55 -10.82
N GLN A 45 -1.16 -12.85 -10.76
CA GLN A 45 -2.34 -13.38 -11.43
C GLN A 45 -3.63 -12.72 -10.92
N MET A 46 -3.72 -12.50 -9.61
CA MET A 46 -4.83 -11.77 -8.98
C MET A 46 -4.95 -10.35 -9.52
N ILE A 47 -3.85 -9.57 -9.53
CA ILE A 47 -3.88 -8.20 -10.05
C ILE A 47 -4.29 -8.16 -11.54
N ASN A 48 -3.83 -9.10 -12.37
CA ASN A 48 -4.22 -9.10 -13.79
C ASN A 48 -5.69 -9.44 -14.00
N SER A 49 -6.18 -10.52 -13.38
CA SER A 49 -7.57 -10.93 -13.56
C SER A 49 -8.54 -9.90 -12.97
N PHE A 50 -8.19 -9.31 -11.82
CA PHE A 50 -8.92 -8.15 -11.27
C PHE A 50 -8.92 -6.97 -12.24
N HIS A 51 -7.75 -6.57 -12.77
CA HIS A 51 -7.61 -5.44 -13.69
C HIS A 51 -8.47 -5.64 -14.95
N PHE A 52 -8.29 -6.76 -15.64
CA PHE A 52 -9.01 -7.03 -16.88
C PHE A 52 -10.51 -7.20 -16.65
N GLY A 53 -10.92 -7.94 -15.61
CA GLY A 53 -12.34 -8.10 -15.29
C GLY A 53 -13.01 -6.76 -14.97
N THR A 54 -12.37 -5.92 -14.17
CA THR A 54 -12.93 -4.62 -13.80
C THR A 54 -12.95 -3.65 -14.99
N MET A 55 -11.89 -3.57 -15.81
CA MET A 55 -11.89 -2.75 -17.03
C MET A 55 -13.00 -3.15 -18.00
N LEU A 56 -13.23 -4.46 -18.19
CA LEU A 56 -14.28 -4.95 -19.06
C LEU A 56 -15.68 -4.56 -18.56
N GLU A 57 -15.92 -4.57 -17.24
CA GLU A 57 -17.18 -4.08 -16.69
C GLU A 57 -17.33 -2.57 -16.75
N LEU A 58 -16.26 -1.78 -16.57
CA LEU A 58 -16.31 -0.32 -16.69
C LEU A 58 -16.57 0.14 -18.13
N VAL A 59 -16.02 -0.56 -19.12
CA VAL A 59 -16.21 -0.25 -20.56
C VAL A 59 -17.55 -0.73 -21.09
N ARG A 60 -18.14 -1.77 -20.48
CA ARG A 60 -19.38 -2.40 -20.96
C ARG A 60 -20.54 -1.42 -21.17
N PRO A 61 -20.92 -0.55 -20.20
CA PRO A 61 -22.03 0.40 -20.39
C PRO A 61 -21.83 1.30 -21.60
N TYR A 62 -20.62 1.84 -21.77
CA TYR A 62 -20.26 2.67 -22.92
C TYR A 62 -20.38 1.91 -24.25
N VAL A 63 -19.91 0.67 -24.32
CA VAL A 63 -20.03 -0.15 -25.54
C VAL A 63 -21.50 -0.45 -25.87
N ILE A 64 -22.34 -0.64 -24.85
CA ILE A 64 -23.80 -0.83 -25.04
C ILE A 64 -24.43 0.46 -25.60
N GLU A 65 -24.09 1.63 -25.06
CA GLU A 65 -24.58 2.92 -25.56
C GLU A 65 -24.15 3.15 -27.02
N CYS A 66 -22.89 2.86 -27.37
CA CYS A 66 -22.42 2.92 -28.75
C CYS A 66 -23.23 1.99 -29.66
N LYS A 67 -23.49 0.76 -29.22
CA LYS A 67 -24.25 -0.23 -30.00
C LYS A 67 -25.69 0.21 -30.24
N ILE A 68 -26.36 0.76 -29.22
CA ILE A 68 -27.73 1.28 -29.34
C ILE A 68 -27.76 2.51 -30.25
N GLY A 69 -26.79 3.41 -30.11
CA GLY A 69 -26.69 4.64 -30.89
C GLY A 69 -26.09 4.49 -32.30
N GLY A 70 -25.67 3.28 -32.70
CA GLY A 70 -25.02 3.03 -34.00
C GLY A 70 -23.62 3.65 -34.15
N ASN A 71 -22.97 4.01 -33.05
CA ASN A 71 -21.64 4.64 -33.04
C ASN A 71 -20.52 3.60 -32.89
N VAL A 72 -19.35 3.87 -33.49
CA VAL A 72 -18.16 3.02 -33.31
C VAL A 72 -17.47 3.38 -31.98
N PRO A 73 -17.21 2.40 -31.08
CA PRO A 73 -16.50 2.67 -29.84
C PRO A 73 -15.06 3.16 -30.08
N SER A 74 -14.70 4.28 -29.47
CA SER A 74 -13.31 4.78 -29.39
C SER A 74 -12.87 4.99 -27.94
N ALA A 75 -11.55 5.00 -27.71
CA ALA A 75 -10.98 5.23 -26.38
C ALA A 75 -11.20 6.68 -25.89
N GLU A 76 -11.14 7.66 -26.80
CA GLU A 76 -11.37 9.07 -26.47
C GLU A 76 -12.81 9.32 -26.02
N ASN A 77 -13.77 8.72 -26.72
CA ASN A 77 -15.18 8.78 -26.36
C ASN A 77 -15.47 8.00 -25.08
N PHE A 78 -14.75 6.90 -24.80
CA PHE A 78 -14.87 6.20 -23.51
C PHE A 78 -14.39 7.08 -22.34
N ILE A 79 -13.28 7.80 -22.49
CA ILE A 79 -12.79 8.73 -21.46
C ILE A 79 -13.82 9.84 -21.24
N SER A 80 -14.43 10.34 -22.31
CA SER A 80 -15.51 11.33 -22.22
C SER A 80 -16.73 10.74 -21.51
N PHE A 81 -17.15 9.53 -21.84
CA PHE A 81 -18.22 8.80 -21.14
C PHE A 81 -17.91 8.66 -19.63
N ALA A 82 -16.72 8.22 -19.27
CA ALA A 82 -16.32 8.02 -17.88
C ALA A 82 -16.38 9.32 -17.06
N LYS A 83 -16.05 10.47 -17.67
CA LYS A 83 -16.17 11.78 -17.02
C LYS A 83 -17.62 12.16 -16.67
N HIS A 84 -18.61 11.66 -17.42
CA HIS A 84 -20.04 11.89 -17.14
C HIS A 84 -20.63 10.94 -16.08
N GLN A 85 -19.78 10.10 -15.46
CA GLN A 85 -20.15 9.22 -14.35
C GLN A 85 -19.78 9.82 -12.98
N ASP A 86 -19.50 11.12 -12.91
CA ASP A 86 -19.10 11.85 -11.70
C ASP A 86 -20.07 11.71 -10.51
N THR A 87 -21.37 11.54 -10.79
CA THR A 87 -22.39 11.29 -9.76
C THR A 87 -22.34 9.89 -9.16
N ASN A 88 -21.61 8.94 -9.77
CA ASN A 88 -21.49 7.56 -9.34
C ASN A 88 -20.12 7.32 -8.68
N ALA A 89 -20.08 7.45 -7.35
CA ALA A 89 -18.84 7.36 -6.58
C ALA A 89 -18.13 5.99 -6.72
N ASN A 90 -18.89 4.89 -6.78
CA ASN A 90 -18.32 3.54 -6.95
C ASN A 90 -17.66 3.37 -8.32
N PHE A 91 -18.34 3.82 -9.40
CA PHE A 91 -17.78 3.79 -10.75
C PHE A 91 -16.48 4.59 -10.81
N MET A 92 -16.49 5.82 -10.31
CA MET A 92 -15.32 6.70 -10.35
C MET A 92 -14.16 6.13 -9.52
N TYR A 93 -14.44 5.57 -8.34
CA TYR A 93 -13.43 4.94 -7.51
C TYR A 93 -12.79 3.72 -8.20
N MET A 94 -13.60 2.84 -8.80
CA MET A 94 -13.06 1.71 -9.58
C MET A 94 -12.28 2.17 -10.80
N PHE A 95 -12.81 3.14 -11.54
CA PHE A 95 -12.15 3.69 -12.72
C PHE A 95 -10.75 4.22 -12.37
N GLU A 96 -10.65 5.03 -11.31
CA GLU A 96 -9.36 5.52 -10.82
C GLU A 96 -8.47 4.36 -10.34
N THR A 97 -9.01 3.46 -9.53
CA THR A 97 -8.28 2.28 -9.02
C THR A 97 -7.63 1.48 -10.13
N VAL A 98 -8.39 1.22 -11.20
CA VAL A 98 -7.94 0.33 -12.28
C VAL A 98 -7.00 1.08 -13.22
N CYS A 99 -7.40 2.26 -13.70
CA CYS A 99 -6.63 3.04 -14.67
C CYS A 99 -5.35 3.65 -14.08
N LYS A 100 -5.32 3.96 -12.78
CA LYS A 100 -4.13 4.51 -12.12
C LYS A 100 -3.32 3.43 -11.41
N TYR A 101 -3.90 2.73 -10.44
CA TYR A 101 -3.12 1.87 -9.54
C TYR A 101 -2.79 0.52 -10.15
N THR A 102 -3.78 -0.25 -10.59
CA THR A 102 -3.50 -1.58 -11.16
C THR A 102 -2.73 -1.48 -12.48
N GLN A 103 -3.07 -0.52 -13.35
CA GLN A 103 -2.30 -0.23 -14.56
C GLN A 103 -0.86 0.19 -14.22
N GLY A 104 -0.68 1.02 -13.19
CA GLY A 104 0.64 1.40 -12.69
C GLY A 104 1.46 0.20 -12.22
N ILE A 105 0.86 -0.73 -11.47
CA ILE A 105 1.50 -1.99 -11.03
C ILE A 105 1.89 -2.86 -12.24
N ILE A 106 1.00 -2.97 -13.23
CA ILE A 106 1.28 -3.73 -14.46
C ILE A 106 2.44 -3.09 -15.23
N ASN A 107 2.39 -1.78 -15.44
CA ASN A 107 3.42 -1.01 -16.10
C ASN A 107 4.76 -1.14 -15.38
N PHE A 108 4.77 -1.10 -14.04
CA PHE A 108 5.98 -1.29 -13.23
C PHE A 108 6.66 -2.62 -13.57
N ARG A 109 5.89 -3.71 -13.55
CA ARG A 109 6.45 -5.04 -13.84
C ARG A 109 6.89 -5.17 -15.29
N VAL A 110 6.12 -4.67 -16.25
CA VAL A 110 6.49 -4.69 -17.68
C VAL A 110 7.76 -3.87 -17.92
N ALA A 111 7.88 -2.72 -17.26
CA ALA A 111 9.06 -1.86 -17.34
C ALA A 111 10.32 -2.57 -16.85
N VAL A 112 10.27 -3.21 -15.69
CA VAL A 112 11.38 -4.02 -15.16
C VAL A 112 11.68 -5.21 -16.09
N ARG A 113 10.67 -5.85 -16.66
CA ARG A 113 10.87 -6.99 -17.56
C ARG A 113 11.53 -6.60 -18.88
N ARG A 114 11.25 -5.38 -19.37
CA ARG A 114 11.72 -4.87 -20.67
C ARG A 114 12.84 -3.86 -20.56
N ASN A 115 13.42 -3.69 -19.37
CA ASN A 115 14.42 -2.66 -19.10
C ASN A 115 14.01 -1.25 -19.58
N ASN A 116 12.74 -0.86 -19.39
CA ASN A 116 12.21 0.42 -19.85
C ASN A 116 12.09 1.41 -18.69
N TYR A 117 13.09 2.27 -18.53
CA TYR A 117 13.15 3.24 -17.44
C TYR A 117 12.01 4.28 -17.48
N ASN A 118 11.65 4.79 -18.65
CA ASN A 118 10.59 5.81 -18.76
C ASN A 118 9.24 5.26 -18.31
N LEU A 119 8.93 4.02 -18.68
CA LEU A 119 7.74 3.33 -18.22
C LEU A 119 7.83 3.05 -16.71
N LEU A 120 9.00 2.65 -16.19
CA LEU A 120 9.23 2.43 -14.77
C LEU A 120 8.98 3.69 -13.94
N ARG A 121 9.52 4.82 -14.39
CA ARG A 121 9.36 6.13 -13.74
C ARG A 121 7.90 6.56 -13.72
N SER A 122 7.20 6.40 -14.85
CA SER A 122 5.78 6.72 -14.96
C SER A 122 4.94 5.83 -14.04
N ALA A 123 5.23 4.53 -14.00
CA ALA A 123 4.55 3.57 -13.12
C ALA A 123 4.77 3.88 -11.63
N LYS A 124 6.00 4.21 -11.22
CA LYS A 124 6.30 4.67 -9.86
C LYS A 124 5.53 5.95 -9.53
N TRP A 125 5.48 6.91 -10.46
CA TRP A 125 4.74 8.15 -10.28
C TRP A 125 3.22 7.94 -10.11
N MET A 126 2.64 7.00 -10.86
CA MET A 126 1.21 6.68 -10.78
C MET A 126 0.81 5.94 -9.49
N THR A 127 1.76 5.30 -8.81
CA THR A 127 1.48 4.38 -7.70
C THR A 127 2.01 4.85 -6.35
N LYS A 128 2.82 5.92 -6.31
CA LYS A 128 3.39 6.48 -5.08
C LYS A 128 2.33 6.74 -3.99
N GLU A 129 1.13 7.15 -4.37
CA GLU A 129 0.02 7.45 -3.44
C GLU A 129 -0.35 6.24 -2.59
N LEU A 130 -0.18 5.01 -3.07
CA LEU A 130 -0.44 3.80 -2.29
C LEU A 130 0.43 3.71 -1.03
N PHE A 131 1.67 4.22 -1.08
CA PHE A 131 2.59 4.19 0.07
C PHE A 131 2.27 5.27 1.10
N HIS A 132 1.84 6.45 0.63
CA HIS A 132 1.53 7.60 1.47
C HIS A 132 0.11 7.53 2.05
N GLY A 133 -0.81 6.88 1.34
CA GLY A 133 -2.20 6.73 1.76
C GLY A 133 -2.38 5.77 2.94
N ARG A 134 -1.81 4.56 2.90
CA ARG A 134 -1.96 3.57 4.00
C ARG A 134 -0.89 3.62 5.08
N ASN A 135 -0.09 4.69 5.09
CA ASN A 135 1.02 4.91 6.02
C ASN A 135 2.02 3.73 6.06
N HIS A 136 2.82 3.57 5.01
CA HIS A 136 3.91 2.58 4.96
C HIS A 136 5.28 3.25 5.11
N PRO A 137 5.80 3.51 6.33
CA PRO A 137 6.93 4.42 6.53
C PRO A 137 8.17 4.02 5.73
N ARG A 138 8.56 2.75 5.79
CA ARG A 138 9.73 2.25 5.03
C ARG A 138 9.57 2.45 3.51
N TYR A 139 8.36 2.24 2.97
CA TYR A 139 8.13 2.40 1.53
C TYR A 139 8.00 3.87 1.12
N GLN A 140 7.47 4.72 2.00
CA GLN A 140 7.47 6.17 1.81
C GLN A 140 8.89 6.70 1.75
N GLU A 141 9.77 6.26 2.65
CA GLU A 141 11.18 6.67 2.66
C GLU A 141 11.88 6.26 1.37
N ILE A 142 11.74 5.00 0.96
CA ILE A 142 12.32 4.50 -0.30
C ILE A 142 11.81 5.32 -1.49
N GLU A 143 10.50 5.51 -1.62
CA GLU A 143 9.93 6.29 -2.72
C GLU A 143 10.40 7.75 -2.71
N MET A 144 10.52 8.35 -1.52
CA MET A 144 10.96 9.74 -1.37
C MET A 144 12.43 9.90 -1.78
N TYR A 145 13.31 9.05 -1.25
CA TYR A 145 14.73 9.06 -1.60
C TYR A 145 14.94 8.75 -3.09
N GLU A 146 14.28 7.75 -3.65
CA GLU A 146 14.38 7.46 -5.09
C GLU A 146 13.91 8.65 -5.93
N SER A 147 12.77 9.26 -5.58
CA SER A 147 12.24 10.44 -6.27
C SER A 147 13.18 11.64 -6.19
N PHE A 148 13.75 11.89 -5.02
CA PHE A 148 14.70 12.98 -4.80
C PHE A 148 16.02 12.73 -5.54
N MET A 149 16.64 11.57 -5.33
CA MET A 149 17.91 11.19 -5.96
C MET A 149 17.81 11.22 -7.49
N SER A 150 16.69 10.79 -8.06
CA SER A 150 16.48 10.83 -9.51
C SER A 150 16.52 12.25 -10.11
N ARG A 151 16.36 13.29 -9.30
CA ARG A 151 16.39 14.71 -9.72
C ARG A 151 17.74 15.37 -9.51
N ILE A 152 18.51 14.93 -8.51
CA ILE A 152 19.80 15.54 -8.16
C ILE A 152 21.01 14.77 -8.69
N VAL A 153 20.79 13.56 -9.22
CA VAL A 153 21.88 12.72 -9.73
C VAL A 153 22.58 13.38 -10.93
N PRO A 154 23.93 13.42 -10.96
CA PRO A 154 24.67 13.93 -12.10
C PRO A 154 24.30 13.22 -13.42
N GLU A 155 24.36 13.94 -14.53
CA GLU A 155 23.92 13.44 -15.85
C GLU A 155 24.55 12.10 -16.24
N LYS A 156 25.86 11.92 -16.01
CA LYS A 156 26.57 10.66 -16.29
C LYS A 156 25.97 9.46 -15.56
N LEU A 157 25.61 9.65 -14.29
CA LEU A 157 24.98 8.61 -13.47
C LEU A 157 23.49 8.44 -13.83
N SER A 158 22.82 9.52 -14.25
CA SER A 158 21.45 9.47 -14.77
C SER A 158 21.35 8.56 -16.00
N ILE A 159 22.25 8.73 -16.97
CA ILE A 159 22.30 7.88 -18.18
C ILE A 159 22.50 6.42 -17.79
N PHE A 160 23.41 6.14 -16.86
CA PHE A 160 23.65 4.79 -16.36
C PHE A 160 22.39 4.17 -15.75
N LEU A 161 21.72 4.89 -14.84
CA LEU A 161 20.48 4.43 -14.19
C LEU A 161 19.32 4.23 -15.17
N GLN A 162 19.23 5.07 -16.20
CA GLN A 162 18.22 4.96 -17.25
C GLN A 162 18.46 3.74 -18.15
N THR A 163 19.73 3.41 -18.39
CA THR A 163 20.12 2.27 -19.23
C THR A 163 20.01 0.94 -18.48
N LEU A 164 20.15 0.96 -17.14
CA LEU A 164 20.22 -0.23 -16.30
C LEU A 164 19.17 -0.19 -15.19
N CYS A 165 17.89 -0.28 -15.57
CA CYS A 165 16.82 -0.44 -14.59
C CYS A 165 16.56 -1.92 -14.22
N SER A 166 17.01 -2.84 -15.06
CA SER A 166 16.91 -4.29 -14.88
C SER A 166 18.00 -5.03 -15.64
N LEU A 167 18.29 -6.27 -15.24
CA LEU A 167 19.19 -7.16 -15.98
C LEU A 167 18.47 -8.46 -16.36
N SER A 168 18.73 -8.96 -17.56
CA SER A 168 18.22 -10.26 -18.01
C SER A 168 19.31 -11.33 -17.87
N LYS A 169 19.12 -12.32 -16.99
CA LYS A 169 20.06 -13.46 -16.87
C LYS A 169 20.16 -14.27 -18.17
N SER A 170 19.08 -14.31 -18.95
CA SER A 170 18.97 -15.10 -20.19
C SER A 170 19.39 -14.34 -21.45
N GLY A 171 19.75 -13.06 -21.35
CA GLY A 171 19.92 -12.16 -22.50
C GLY A 171 18.61 -11.77 -23.21
N HIS A 172 17.49 -12.44 -22.90
CA HIS A 172 16.20 -12.14 -23.53
C HIS A 172 15.68 -10.75 -23.11
N PRO A 173 15.31 -9.85 -24.05
CA PRO A 173 14.97 -8.45 -23.76
C PRO A 173 13.71 -8.25 -22.93
N SER A 174 12.80 -9.24 -22.88
CA SER A 174 11.56 -9.20 -22.07
C SER A 174 11.63 -9.98 -20.75
N LYS A 175 12.81 -10.48 -20.37
CA LYS A 175 13.00 -11.27 -19.14
C LYS A 175 13.91 -10.59 -18.11
N GLY A 176 13.97 -9.25 -18.15
CA GLY A 176 14.65 -8.45 -17.14
C GLY A 176 14.11 -8.70 -15.73
N GLN A 177 15.01 -8.62 -14.75
CA GLN A 177 14.73 -8.71 -13.32
C GLN A 177 15.41 -7.52 -12.62
N GLY A 178 14.80 -7.04 -11.54
CA GLY A 178 15.41 -6.02 -10.70
C GLY A 178 16.64 -6.56 -9.97
N PHE A 179 17.61 -5.69 -9.70
CA PHE A 179 18.87 -6.07 -9.03
C PHE A 179 18.66 -6.76 -7.68
N ASP A 180 17.72 -6.28 -6.87
CA ASP A 180 17.40 -6.89 -5.57
C ASP A 180 16.99 -8.37 -5.71
N PHE A 181 16.15 -8.69 -6.72
CA PHE A 181 15.74 -10.06 -6.98
C PHE A 181 16.93 -10.94 -7.42
N LEU A 182 17.81 -10.39 -8.26
CA LEU A 182 19.01 -11.09 -8.72
C LEU A 182 19.96 -11.38 -7.55
N LEU A 183 20.18 -10.39 -6.69
CA LEU A 183 21.00 -10.51 -5.48
C LEU A 183 20.39 -11.50 -4.48
N GLU A 184 19.07 -11.49 -4.27
CA GLU A 184 18.38 -12.44 -3.41
C GLU A 184 18.54 -13.88 -3.92
N GLU A 185 18.43 -14.08 -5.24
CA GLU A 185 18.62 -15.39 -5.88
C GLU A 185 20.06 -15.88 -5.73
N GLU A 186 21.07 -15.03 -6.00
CA GLU A 186 22.47 -15.40 -5.78
C GLU A 186 22.76 -15.67 -4.30
N ASN A 187 22.19 -14.89 -3.37
CA ASN A 187 22.31 -15.13 -1.93
C ASN A 187 21.70 -16.48 -1.51
N LYS A 188 20.54 -16.85 -2.06
CA LYS A 188 19.93 -18.17 -1.85
C LYS A 188 20.84 -19.30 -2.36
N ASN A 189 21.45 -19.12 -3.52
CA ASN A 189 22.37 -20.10 -4.09
C ASN A 189 23.63 -20.25 -3.23
N VAL A 190 24.22 -19.15 -2.74
CA VAL A 190 25.35 -19.20 -1.78
C VAL A 190 24.94 -19.94 -0.51
N LYS A 191 23.78 -19.61 0.07
CA LYS A 191 23.26 -20.26 1.28
C LYS A 191 23.04 -21.76 1.11
N ALA A 192 22.68 -22.22 -0.09
CA ALA A 192 22.51 -23.64 -0.37
C ALA A 192 23.80 -24.45 -0.24
N TRP A 193 24.97 -23.80 -0.33
CA TRP A 193 26.29 -24.43 -0.14
C TRP A 193 26.77 -24.41 1.30
N LEU A 194 26.09 -23.70 2.20
CA LEU A 194 26.45 -23.68 3.61
C LEU A 194 26.00 -24.99 4.27
N LYS A 195 26.85 -25.54 5.14
CA LYS A 195 26.51 -26.72 5.93
C LYS A 195 25.31 -26.40 6.84
N ARG A 196 24.47 -27.40 7.12
CA ARG A 196 23.36 -27.27 8.08
C ARG A 196 23.91 -26.89 9.46
N GLY A 197 23.36 -25.85 10.07
CA GLY A 197 23.81 -25.28 11.34
C GLY A 197 24.06 -23.77 11.22
N VAL A 198 24.49 -23.14 12.31
CA VAL A 198 24.93 -21.73 12.29
C VAL A 198 26.32 -21.68 11.65
N PRO A 199 26.50 -21.12 10.45
CA PRO A 199 27.80 -21.06 9.80
C PRO A 199 28.68 -20.03 10.51
N THR A 200 29.95 -20.34 10.71
CA THR A 200 30.94 -19.36 11.18
C THR A 200 31.32 -18.39 10.05
N ASP A 201 31.84 -17.21 10.41
CA ASP A 201 32.29 -16.20 9.43
C ASP A 201 33.32 -16.76 8.44
N GLN A 202 34.21 -17.64 8.91
CA GLN A 202 35.19 -18.30 8.06
C GLN A 202 34.55 -19.22 7.00
N ILE A 203 33.46 -19.92 7.36
CA ILE A 203 32.70 -20.76 6.43
C ILE A 203 32.00 -19.89 5.40
N TRP A 204 31.36 -18.79 5.83
CA TRP A 204 30.77 -17.81 4.92
C TRP A 204 31.79 -17.26 3.91
N LEU A 205 32.95 -16.80 4.39
CA LEU A 205 34.01 -16.27 3.53
C LEU A 205 34.52 -17.31 2.54
N THR A 206 34.73 -18.55 2.99
CA THR A 206 35.22 -19.64 2.14
C THR A 206 34.20 -20.01 1.07
N THR A 207 32.91 -20.11 1.42
CA THR A 207 31.85 -20.43 0.47
C THR A 207 31.66 -19.30 -0.54
N CYS A 208 31.64 -18.04 -0.11
CA CYS A 208 31.52 -16.89 -1.02
C CYS A 208 32.70 -16.80 -1.99
N ARG A 209 33.95 -16.98 -1.52
CA ARG A 209 35.15 -16.93 -2.37
C ARG A 209 35.17 -18.03 -3.43
N ASN A 210 34.65 -19.21 -3.09
CA ASN A 210 34.64 -20.37 -3.98
C ASN A 210 33.34 -20.52 -4.78
N TYR A 211 32.37 -19.61 -4.61
CA TYR A 211 31.02 -19.78 -5.14
C TYR A 211 30.98 -19.95 -6.67
N GLU A 212 31.75 -19.17 -7.42
CA GLU A 212 31.79 -19.30 -8.88
C GLU A 212 32.32 -20.67 -9.32
N SER A 213 33.41 -21.14 -8.70
CA SER A 213 33.95 -22.49 -8.96
C SER A 213 32.94 -23.58 -8.60
N LEU A 214 32.23 -23.44 -7.47
CA LEU A 214 31.18 -24.38 -7.04
C LEU A 214 29.98 -24.39 -8.01
N LYS A 215 29.63 -23.24 -8.56
CA LYS A 215 28.56 -23.08 -9.55
C LYS A 215 28.90 -23.78 -10.87
N GLU A 216 30.14 -23.66 -11.33
CA GLU A 216 30.61 -24.38 -12.52
C GLU A 216 30.65 -25.89 -12.29
N VAL A 217 31.14 -26.36 -11.14
CA VAL A 217 31.10 -27.80 -10.79
C VAL A 217 29.67 -28.33 -10.80
N LYS A 218 28.72 -27.59 -10.20
CA LYS A 218 27.30 -27.98 -10.20
C LYS A 218 26.73 -28.06 -11.63
N LYS A 219 27.07 -27.11 -12.50
CA LYS A 219 26.65 -27.11 -13.90
C LYS A 219 27.18 -28.32 -14.65
N ILE A 220 28.46 -28.65 -14.48
CA ILE A 220 29.11 -29.82 -15.07
C ILE A 220 28.40 -31.11 -14.60
N VAL A 221 28.22 -31.29 -13.29
CA VAL A 221 27.55 -32.47 -12.71
C VAL A 221 26.11 -32.62 -13.22
N LEU A 222 25.35 -31.52 -13.29
CA LEU A 222 23.97 -31.55 -13.80
C LEU A 222 23.91 -31.86 -15.30
N SER A 223 24.89 -31.41 -16.09
CA SER A 223 24.97 -31.71 -17.52
C SER A 223 25.18 -33.20 -17.81
N TYR A 224 25.85 -33.92 -16.90
CA TYR A 224 25.97 -35.38 -16.97
C TYR A 224 24.73 -36.13 -16.50
N SER A 225 23.80 -35.45 -15.80
CA SER A 225 22.63 -36.08 -15.17
C SER A 225 21.33 -35.90 -15.96
N THR A 226 21.31 -35.10 -17.04
CA THR A 226 20.09 -34.80 -17.81
C THR A 226 20.29 -35.02 -19.31
N HIS A 227 19.68 -36.08 -19.86
CA HIS A 227 19.27 -36.07 -21.27
C HIS A 227 18.13 -35.04 -21.41
N GLY A 228 18.32 -34.11 -22.34
CA GLY A 228 17.55 -32.89 -22.46
C GLY A 228 16.03 -33.09 -22.48
N SER A 229 15.35 -32.30 -21.66
CA SER A 229 13.95 -31.94 -21.86
C SER A 229 13.83 -30.42 -21.73
N ASP A 230 14.37 -29.71 -22.71
CA ASP A 230 14.11 -28.29 -22.94
C ASP A 230 12.73 -28.11 -23.59
N HIS A 231 11.68 -28.51 -22.87
CA HIS A 231 10.31 -28.20 -23.24
C HIS A 231 9.57 -27.60 -22.04
N ALA A 232 9.97 -26.38 -21.69
CA ALA A 232 9.12 -25.48 -20.91
C ALA A 232 8.67 -24.31 -21.80
N GLY A 233 8.00 -24.63 -22.90
CA GLY A 233 7.07 -23.70 -23.53
C GLY A 233 5.99 -23.38 -22.50
N LYS A 234 6.13 -22.25 -21.79
CA LYS A 234 5.11 -21.78 -20.87
C LYS A 234 3.86 -21.49 -21.68
N SER A 235 2.91 -22.42 -21.66
CA SER A 235 1.50 -22.15 -21.94
C SER A 235 1.14 -20.86 -21.21
N GLY A 236 0.64 -19.86 -21.94
CA GLY A 236 0.15 -18.64 -21.34
C GLY A 236 -0.90 -19.02 -20.30
N LEU A 237 -0.75 -18.52 -19.06
CA LEU A 237 -1.76 -18.72 -18.03
C LEU A 237 -3.08 -18.14 -18.54
N ASN A 238 -4.06 -19.01 -18.78
CA ASN A 238 -5.40 -18.60 -19.17
C ASN A 238 -6.15 -18.16 -17.91
N LEU A 239 -6.39 -16.86 -17.77
CA LEU A 239 -7.12 -16.25 -16.65
C LEU A 239 -8.58 -15.95 -16.97
N GLN A 240 -9.11 -16.49 -18.08
CA GLN A 240 -10.44 -16.10 -18.58
C GLN A 240 -11.55 -16.49 -17.59
N HIS A 241 -11.45 -17.66 -16.96
CA HIS A 241 -12.42 -18.12 -15.98
C HIS A 241 -12.48 -17.17 -14.77
N GLU A 242 -11.33 -16.78 -14.25
CA GLU A 242 -11.17 -15.86 -13.13
C GLU A 242 -11.71 -14.46 -13.47
N ILE A 243 -11.42 -13.99 -14.68
CA ILE A 243 -11.94 -12.73 -15.22
C ILE A 243 -13.48 -12.78 -15.28
N ASP A 244 -14.06 -13.82 -15.86
CA ASP A 244 -15.50 -13.92 -16.02
C ASP A 244 -16.24 -14.13 -14.68
N ALA A 245 -15.65 -14.89 -13.76
CA ALA A 245 -16.19 -15.05 -12.40
C ALA A 245 -16.24 -13.71 -11.65
N TRP A 246 -15.18 -12.90 -11.74
CA TRP A 246 -15.15 -11.57 -11.13
C TRP A 246 -16.18 -10.63 -11.75
N ARG A 247 -16.26 -10.62 -13.09
CA ARG A 247 -17.26 -9.82 -13.83
C ARG A 247 -18.68 -10.18 -13.43
N PHE A 248 -18.97 -11.48 -13.29
CA PHE A 248 -20.28 -11.94 -12.82
C PHE A 248 -20.59 -11.41 -11.42
N LYS A 249 -19.62 -11.44 -10.49
CA LYS A 249 -19.80 -10.92 -9.13
C LYS A 249 -20.09 -9.41 -9.10
N LEU A 250 -19.40 -8.62 -9.91
CA LEU A 250 -19.64 -7.18 -10.04
C LEU A 250 -21.06 -6.88 -10.55
N ARG A 251 -21.55 -7.67 -11.51
CA ARG A 251 -22.92 -7.53 -12.02
C ARG A 251 -23.95 -7.95 -10.99
N GLN A 252 -23.73 -9.06 -10.29
CA GLN A 252 -24.65 -9.52 -9.26
C GLN A 252 -24.86 -8.48 -8.14
N SER A 253 -23.83 -7.67 -7.87
CA SER A 253 -23.85 -6.62 -6.86
C SER A 253 -24.29 -5.25 -7.40
N ASN A 254 -24.54 -5.11 -8.71
CA ASN A 254 -24.80 -3.83 -9.39
C ASN A 254 -23.80 -2.71 -8.97
N TYR A 255 -22.55 -3.08 -8.69
CA TYR A 255 -21.62 -2.21 -7.97
C TYR A 255 -21.20 -0.96 -8.76
N SER A 256 -21.16 -1.06 -10.10
CA SER A 256 -20.83 0.03 -11.01
C SER A 256 -22.06 0.79 -11.54
N ASP A 257 -23.28 0.31 -11.28
CA ASP A 257 -24.46 0.82 -11.97
C ASP A 257 -24.97 2.13 -11.36
N LYS A 258 -25.28 3.10 -12.23
CA LYS A 258 -25.69 4.46 -11.87
C LYS A 258 -27.06 4.51 -11.17
N GLU A 259 -27.96 3.59 -11.53
CA GLU A 259 -29.31 3.52 -10.95
C GLU A 259 -29.31 2.96 -9.52
N SER A 260 -28.33 2.11 -9.20
CA SER A 260 -28.24 1.44 -7.90
C SER A 260 -27.37 2.18 -6.89
N ASN A 261 -26.45 3.04 -7.35
CA ASN A 261 -25.46 3.69 -6.50
C ASN A 261 -25.57 5.22 -6.58
N GLY A 262 -25.84 5.83 -5.43
CA GLY A 262 -25.87 7.29 -5.27
C GLY A 262 -24.48 7.93 -5.13
N PRO A 263 -24.39 9.16 -4.61
CA PRO A 263 -23.13 9.90 -4.49
C PRO A 263 -22.18 9.36 -3.40
N LEU A 264 -22.64 8.41 -2.58
CA LEU A 264 -21.87 7.84 -1.49
C LEU A 264 -21.13 6.58 -1.96
N LEU A 265 -19.83 6.55 -1.67
CA LEU A 265 -18.98 5.40 -1.92
C LEU A 265 -19.35 4.26 -0.95
N LYS A 266 -19.61 3.07 -1.50
CA LYS A 266 -19.94 1.88 -0.71
C LYS A 266 -18.98 0.74 -1.05
N SER A 267 -18.80 -0.20 -0.13
CA SER A 267 -18.10 -1.45 -0.39
C SER A 267 -18.98 -2.39 -1.23
N LEU A 268 -18.38 -3.48 -1.73
CA LEU A 268 -19.12 -4.54 -2.42
C LEU A 268 -20.14 -5.25 -1.51
N SER A 269 -19.96 -5.19 -0.19
CA SER A 269 -20.92 -5.69 0.80
C SER A 269 -22.04 -4.68 1.13
N GLY A 270 -21.95 -3.45 0.62
CA GLY A 270 -22.93 -2.38 0.85
C GLY A 270 -22.63 -1.46 2.03
N GLU A 271 -21.51 -1.66 2.73
CA GLU A 271 -21.08 -0.78 3.83
C GLU A 271 -20.65 0.59 3.29
N THR A 272 -20.98 1.67 4.00
CA THR A 272 -20.60 3.02 3.58
C THR A 272 -19.11 3.25 3.87
N LEU A 273 -18.35 3.67 2.86
CA LEU A 273 -16.92 3.92 2.95
C LEU A 273 -16.64 5.39 3.27
N SER A 274 -15.44 5.66 3.78
CA SER A 274 -15.08 7.00 4.20
C SER A 274 -15.02 7.98 3.03
N GLN A 275 -15.44 9.23 3.26
CA GLN A 275 -15.29 10.30 2.28
C GLN A 275 -13.82 10.58 1.94
N SER A 276 -12.91 10.29 2.88
CA SER A 276 -11.46 10.42 2.65
C SER A 276 -10.95 9.45 1.59
N LEU A 277 -11.55 8.26 1.48
CA LEU A 277 -11.25 7.28 0.44
C LEU A 277 -11.72 7.75 -0.94
N ALA A 278 -12.88 8.41 -1.03
CA ALA A 278 -13.36 8.98 -2.30
C ALA A 278 -12.39 10.03 -2.88
N LYS A 279 -11.59 10.67 -2.02
CA LYS A 279 -10.54 11.64 -2.40
C LYS A 279 -9.13 11.08 -2.17
N PHE A 280 -8.97 9.75 -2.21
CA PHE A 280 -7.74 9.07 -1.80
C PHE A 280 -6.47 9.62 -2.46
N THR A 281 -6.47 9.80 -3.79
CA THR A 281 -5.29 10.35 -4.50
C THR A 281 -4.87 11.72 -3.96
N ALA A 282 -5.84 12.62 -3.76
CA ALA A 282 -5.56 13.97 -3.30
C ALA A 282 -5.00 13.97 -1.87
N GLU A 283 -5.62 13.21 -0.98
CA GLU A 283 -5.17 13.08 0.42
C GLU A 283 -3.80 12.41 0.52
N ALA A 284 -3.57 11.34 -0.24
CA ALA A 284 -2.27 10.67 -0.27
C ALA A 284 -1.16 11.59 -0.84
N GLN A 285 -1.49 12.43 -1.82
CA GLN A 285 -0.53 13.39 -2.37
C GLN A 285 -0.25 14.55 -1.40
N ARG A 286 -1.25 14.99 -0.64
CA ARG A 286 -1.08 15.96 0.45
C ARG A 286 -0.12 15.40 1.52
N LYS A 287 -0.35 14.16 1.97
CA LYS A 287 0.52 13.44 2.92
C LYS A 287 1.93 13.23 2.38
N ARG A 288 2.08 12.91 1.09
CA ARG A 288 3.39 12.80 0.45
C ARG A 288 4.15 14.14 0.47
N SER A 289 3.46 15.23 0.17
CA SER A 289 4.07 16.57 0.15
C SER A 289 4.56 16.97 1.54
N TYR A 290 3.77 16.68 2.57
CA TYR A 290 4.19 16.79 3.95
C TYR A 290 5.47 15.99 4.24
N ARG A 291 5.49 14.71 3.87
CA ARG A 291 6.63 13.83 4.17
C ARG A 291 7.92 14.31 3.50
N LEU A 292 7.81 14.94 2.34
CA LEU A 292 8.94 15.60 1.67
C LEU A 292 9.47 16.79 2.50
N MET A 293 8.57 17.65 3.00
CA MET A 293 8.94 18.81 3.83
C MET A 293 9.67 18.38 5.11
N ASP A 294 9.11 17.38 5.80
CA ASP A 294 9.64 16.82 7.05
C ASP A 294 10.99 16.11 6.84
N MET A 295 11.04 15.15 5.90
CA MET A 295 12.22 14.30 5.73
C MET A 295 13.39 14.96 5.00
N ILE A 296 13.12 15.69 3.92
CA ILE A 296 14.16 16.14 2.98
C ILE A 296 14.50 17.61 3.19
N LEU A 297 13.49 18.44 3.46
CA LEU A 297 13.69 19.88 3.63
C LEU A 297 13.86 20.30 5.09
N HIS A 298 13.62 19.39 6.04
CA HIS A 298 13.66 19.66 7.48
C HIS A 298 12.81 20.87 7.90
N GLN A 299 11.68 21.07 7.22
CA GLN A 299 10.75 22.15 7.52
C GLN A 299 9.73 21.68 8.55
N PRO A 300 9.32 22.55 9.50
CA PRO A 300 8.34 22.17 10.50
C PRO A 300 7.01 21.83 9.80
N PRO A 301 6.40 20.70 10.18
CA PRO A 301 5.14 20.29 9.59
C PRO A 301 4.00 21.28 9.85
N PRO A 302 2.99 21.39 8.96
CA PRO A 302 1.72 22.02 9.30
C PRO A 302 1.13 21.35 10.55
N ASN A 303 0.54 22.15 11.44
CA ASN A 303 -0.15 21.65 12.63
C ASN A 303 -1.50 21.00 12.24
N ASP A 304 -1.43 19.84 11.59
CA ASP A 304 -2.58 19.04 11.18
C ASP A 304 -2.36 17.57 11.59
N PRO A 305 -3.00 17.10 12.67
CA PRO A 305 -2.88 15.74 13.17
C PRO A 305 -3.26 14.67 12.13
N SER A 306 -4.13 15.01 11.18
CA SER A 306 -4.56 14.07 10.15
C SER A 306 -3.41 13.62 9.26
N LEU A 307 -2.30 14.38 9.17
CA LEU A 307 -1.14 14.06 8.33
C LEU A 307 -0.41 12.80 8.79
N HIS A 308 -0.45 12.46 10.07
CA HIS A 308 0.19 11.28 10.65
C HIS A 308 -0.66 10.00 10.53
N HIS A 309 -1.96 10.14 10.25
CA HIS A 309 -2.88 9.01 10.13
C HIS A 309 -2.90 8.45 8.70
N PRO A 310 -3.27 7.18 8.47
CA PRO A 310 -3.58 6.73 7.12
C PRO A 310 -4.84 7.43 6.59
N VAL A 311 -5.02 7.42 5.26
CA VAL A 311 -6.33 7.66 4.66
C VAL A 311 -7.25 6.53 5.11
N TYR A 312 -8.37 6.92 5.73
CA TYR A 312 -9.32 5.99 6.28
C TYR A 312 -10.14 5.35 5.18
N VAL A 313 -10.33 4.04 5.28
CA VAL A 313 -11.18 3.30 4.36
C VAL A 313 -12.60 3.21 4.92
N LEU A 314 -12.71 2.91 6.22
CA LEU A 314 -13.96 2.86 6.96
C LEU A 314 -14.03 4.03 7.95
N GLU A 315 -15.23 4.54 8.23
CA GLU A 315 -15.39 5.58 9.26
C GLU A 315 -15.04 5.07 10.66
N THR A 316 -15.23 3.78 10.94
CA THR A 316 -14.80 3.15 12.21
C THR A 316 -13.27 3.15 12.38
N GLU A 317 -12.50 3.17 11.29
CA GLU A 317 -11.03 3.33 11.39
C GLU A 317 -10.69 4.72 11.95
N LYS A 318 -11.45 5.76 11.56
CA LYS A 318 -11.22 7.13 12.03
C LYS A 318 -11.38 7.24 13.55
N GLU A 319 -12.37 6.57 14.11
CA GLU A 319 -12.60 6.51 15.57
C GLU A 319 -11.40 5.87 16.28
N LYS A 320 -10.85 4.78 15.73
CA LYS A 320 -9.65 4.13 16.26
C LYS A 320 -8.41 5.03 16.24
N TYR A 321 -8.25 5.88 15.24
CA TYR A 321 -7.13 6.83 15.20
C TYR A 321 -7.40 8.10 16.00
N SER A 322 -8.65 8.41 16.29
CA SER A 322 -9.05 9.55 17.13
C SER A 322 -9.13 9.19 18.62
N SER A 323 -9.12 7.90 18.96
CA SER A 323 -9.19 7.43 20.34
C SER A 323 -7.89 7.72 21.11
N LEU A 324 -7.99 7.99 22.41
CA LEU A 324 -6.83 8.23 23.28
C LEU A 324 -5.82 7.06 23.26
N THR A 325 -6.31 5.85 22.97
CA THR A 325 -5.51 4.63 22.81
C THR A 325 -4.60 4.61 21.58
N SER A 326 -4.77 5.48 20.58
CA SER A 326 -3.87 5.58 19.42
C SER A 326 -2.75 6.61 19.59
N MET A 327 -2.98 7.65 20.40
CA MET A 327 -2.06 8.77 20.62
C MET A 327 -0.73 8.33 21.25
N SER A 328 0.39 8.97 20.93
CA SER A 328 1.64 8.74 21.65
C SER A 328 1.52 9.18 23.12
N VAL A 329 2.37 8.65 24.01
CA VAL A 329 2.38 9.09 25.42
C VAL A 329 2.61 10.61 25.50
N ALA A 330 3.51 11.15 24.66
CA ALA A 330 3.76 12.60 24.60
C ALA A 330 2.56 13.43 24.15
N GLU A 331 1.73 12.93 23.23
CA GLU A 331 0.50 13.61 22.80
C GLU A 331 -0.57 13.59 23.91
N ILE A 332 -0.66 12.48 24.65
CA ILE A 332 -1.55 12.37 25.81
C ILE A 332 -1.06 13.33 26.91
N ASP A 333 0.25 13.39 27.15
CA ASP A 333 0.87 14.28 28.11
C ASP A 333 0.61 15.76 27.81
N ASN A 334 0.75 16.15 26.54
CA ASN A 334 0.43 17.52 26.12
C ASN A 334 -1.06 17.85 26.34
N LYS A 335 -1.98 16.92 26.05
CA LYS A 335 -3.41 17.10 26.35
C LYS A 335 -3.70 17.22 27.84
N ILE A 336 -2.99 16.46 28.67
CA ILE A 336 -3.09 16.55 30.13
C ILE A 336 -2.63 17.95 30.58
N LEU A 337 -1.49 18.41 30.09
CA LEU A 337 -0.96 19.75 30.42
C LEU A 337 -1.89 20.87 29.96
N ASP A 338 -2.42 20.78 28.74
CA ASP A 338 -3.41 21.74 28.22
C ASP A 338 -4.68 21.76 29.09
N ARG A 339 -5.15 20.59 29.54
CA ARG A 339 -6.33 20.50 30.41
C ARG A 339 -6.04 21.07 31.80
N ILE A 340 -4.90 20.75 32.40
CA ILE A 340 -4.48 21.30 33.69
C ILE A 340 -4.33 22.83 33.60
N ALA A 341 -3.88 23.35 32.46
CA ALA A 341 -3.77 24.79 32.24
C ALA A 341 -5.12 25.52 32.33
N THR A 342 -6.24 24.83 32.07
CA THR A 342 -7.61 25.36 32.19
C THR A 342 -8.19 25.32 33.61
N LEU A 343 -7.48 24.75 34.60
CA LEU A 343 -7.91 24.68 35.99
C LEU A 343 -7.42 25.89 36.81
N ASP A 344 -8.19 26.27 37.82
CA ASP A 344 -7.86 27.40 38.70
C ASP A 344 -6.93 27.04 39.87
N GLY A 345 -5.97 27.93 40.11
CA GLY A 345 -5.13 28.07 41.31
C GLY A 345 -4.73 26.79 42.03
N LYS A 346 -5.43 26.47 43.13
CA LYS A 346 -5.08 25.35 44.03
C LYS A 346 -5.21 23.99 43.36
N PHE A 347 -6.18 23.80 42.46
CA PHE A 347 -6.36 22.53 41.76
C PHE A 347 -5.29 22.33 40.69
N LYS A 348 -4.92 23.40 39.98
CA LYS A 348 -3.86 23.37 38.97
C LYS A 348 -2.55 22.85 39.54
N GLN A 349 -2.10 23.39 40.67
CA GLN A 349 -0.83 22.96 41.27
C GLN A 349 -0.88 21.50 41.76
N ALA A 350 -1.99 21.07 42.35
CA ALA A 350 -2.17 19.70 42.81
C ALA A 350 -2.13 18.68 41.65
N PHE A 351 -2.78 18.98 40.52
CA PHE A 351 -2.78 18.11 39.34
C PHE A 351 -1.43 18.13 38.61
N LEU A 352 -0.70 19.25 38.60
CA LEU A 352 0.68 19.29 38.11
C LEU A 352 1.57 18.35 38.94
N ASP A 353 1.49 18.42 40.27
CA ASP A 353 2.31 17.57 41.15
C ASP A 353 1.96 16.07 41.05
N LEU A 354 0.70 15.74 40.77
CA LEU A 354 0.26 14.37 40.51
C LEU A 354 0.78 13.86 39.16
N PHE A 355 0.70 14.70 38.12
CA PHE A 355 1.17 14.36 36.79
C PHE A 355 2.71 14.22 36.74
N ASP A 356 3.43 15.10 37.44
CA ASP A 356 4.89 15.03 37.59
C ASP A 356 5.35 13.72 38.25
N ARG A 357 4.58 13.25 39.24
CA ARG A 357 4.81 11.94 39.88
C ARG A 357 4.54 10.80 38.92
N LEU A 358 3.48 10.91 38.11
CA LEU A 358 3.11 9.90 37.12
C LEU A 358 4.19 9.76 36.02
N ILE A 359 4.81 10.85 35.57
CA ILE A 359 5.91 10.83 34.58
C ILE A 359 7.21 10.25 35.18
N LYS A 360 7.55 10.60 36.44
CA LYS A 360 8.81 10.17 37.08
C LYS A 360 8.89 8.66 37.33
N VAL A 361 7.75 7.98 37.42
CA VAL A 361 7.69 6.52 37.54
C VAL A 361 7.86 5.90 36.15
N LYS A 362 9.11 5.55 35.82
CA LYS A 362 9.53 4.91 34.54
C LYS A 362 8.76 3.64 34.13
N ALA A 363 7.92 3.08 35.00
CA ALA A 363 7.18 1.84 34.78
C ALA A 363 5.74 2.05 34.27
N ASN A 364 5.28 3.30 34.10
CA ASN A 364 3.88 3.55 33.82
C ASN A 364 3.52 3.24 32.37
N LYS A 365 2.47 2.41 32.22
CA LYS A 365 1.92 2.02 30.92
C LYS A 365 1.05 3.15 30.41
N LYS A 366 1.01 3.34 29.09
CA LYS A 366 0.15 4.30 28.37
C LYS A 366 -1.29 4.37 28.92
N GLU A 367 -1.84 3.23 29.36
CA GLU A 367 -3.15 3.11 30.00
C GLU A 367 -3.34 4.06 31.20
N GLN A 368 -2.32 4.27 32.03
CA GLN A 368 -2.41 5.15 33.20
C GLN A 368 -2.47 6.63 32.83
N HIS A 369 -1.79 7.03 31.74
CA HIS A 369 -1.90 8.39 31.21
C HIS A 369 -3.29 8.64 30.63
N ILE A 370 -3.89 7.63 29.98
CA ILE A 370 -5.26 7.69 29.47
C ILE A 370 -6.25 7.83 30.63
N ILE A 371 -6.14 6.97 31.65
CA ILE A 371 -7.00 7.02 32.85
C ILE A 371 -6.89 8.40 33.52
N PHE A 372 -5.68 8.93 33.70
CA PHE A 372 -5.47 10.25 34.30
C PHE A 372 -6.11 11.38 33.48
N LEU A 373 -6.02 11.32 32.15
CA LEU A 373 -6.68 12.28 31.27
C LEU A 373 -8.21 12.15 31.32
N GLU A 374 -8.75 10.93 31.42
CA GLU A 374 -10.18 10.68 31.59
C GLU A 374 -10.68 11.23 32.93
N GLU A 375 -9.97 11.00 34.02
CA GLU A 375 -10.26 11.57 35.35
C GLU A 375 -10.25 13.12 35.33
N LEU A 376 -9.27 13.73 34.67
CA LEU A 376 -9.19 15.18 34.45
C LEU A 376 -10.32 15.73 33.57
N SER A 377 -10.89 14.91 32.70
CA SER A 377 -11.98 15.31 31.79
C SER A 377 -13.35 15.32 32.50
N VAL A 378 -13.51 14.55 33.58
CA VAL A 378 -14.72 14.51 34.41
C VAL A 378 -14.86 15.76 35.29
N ILE A 379 -13.74 16.44 35.59
CA ILE A 379 -13.72 17.65 36.40
C ILE A 379 -14.19 18.84 35.55
N GLN A 380 -15.42 19.31 35.80
CA GLN A 380 -15.97 20.51 35.15
C GLN A 380 -15.31 21.79 35.71
N PRO A 381 -15.05 22.80 34.87
CA PRO A 381 -14.47 24.07 35.31
C PRO A 381 -15.41 24.93 36.18
N GLU A 382 -16.67 24.53 36.40
CA GLU A 382 -17.70 25.37 37.07
C GLU A 382 -18.03 24.97 38.52
N GLN A 383 -17.30 24.05 39.16
CA GLN A 383 -17.45 23.86 40.62
C GLN A 383 -16.50 24.77 41.41
N THR A 384 -16.61 26.06 41.17
CA THR A 384 -15.98 27.12 41.97
C THR A 384 -17.02 28.19 42.32
N SER A 385 -18.07 27.78 43.03
CA SER A 385 -18.74 28.69 43.97
C SER A 385 -18.86 28.02 45.33
N VAL A 386 -17.95 28.45 46.20
CA VAL A 386 -18.03 28.57 47.65
C VAL A 386 -19.30 28.01 48.30
N VAL A 387 -19.14 26.94 49.08
CA VAL A 387 -19.85 26.78 50.34
C VAL A 387 -18.79 26.50 51.40
N ASP A 388 -18.17 27.58 51.87
CA ASP A 388 -17.58 27.61 53.21
C ASP A 388 -18.73 27.85 54.20
N GLU A 389 -18.57 27.18 55.33
CA GLU A 389 -19.51 26.96 56.43
C GLU A 389 -20.01 28.25 57.11
N THR A 390 -21.30 28.25 57.48
CA THR A 390 -21.77 28.67 58.80
C THR A 390 -22.82 27.71 59.29
#